data_AF-A0A8T4S9P7-F1
#
_entry.id   AF-A0A8T4S9P7-F1
#
_cell.length_a   1.000
_cell.length_b   1.000
_cell.length_c   1.000
_cell.angle_alpha   90.00
_cell.angle_beta   90.00
_cell.angle_gamma   90.00
#
_symmetry.space_group_name_H-M   'P 1'
#
loop_
_entity.id
_entity.type
_entity.pdbx_description
1 polymer ?
#
loop_
_entity_poly.entity_id
_entity_poly.type
_entity_poly.pdbx_seq_one_letter_code
_entity_poly.pdbx_strand_id
1 'polypeptide(L)'
;MDKKELRKLSKNELIKNIFANRDKYILLLEEENKLLKEHITKLQEKITEIERKLKFYENPHTPSSKQQKRNTEKKEEDNNKPRFPGKPEGSSGGGIEIPKPVRIEEHKLYVCPISGKSLGEPIAYRTKIVIDFPDKPIEVIEHHIMQYISPVTGEIIEPIVHLPMLMMANIRHKRLKEDDNFSPRS
;
A
#
# COMPACT_ATOMS: atom_id res chain seq x y z
N MET A 1 43.51 22.64 -44.39
CA MET A 1 44.61 23.31 -45.11
C MET A 1 44.20 23.53 -46.54
N ASP A 2 44.47 24.71 -47.09
CA ASP A 2 44.12 25.03 -48.48
C ASP A 2 45.08 24.40 -49.49
N LYS A 3 44.55 24.07 -50.68
CA LYS A 3 45.33 23.53 -51.82
C LYS A 3 46.49 24.42 -52.27
N LYS A 4 46.47 25.71 -51.96
CA LYS A 4 47.57 26.65 -52.25
C LYS A 4 48.72 26.51 -51.24
N GLU A 5 48.40 26.21 -49.98
CA GLU A 5 49.38 26.00 -48.91
C GLU A 5 50.13 24.68 -49.11
N LEU A 6 49.41 23.61 -49.48
CA LEU A 6 49.98 22.29 -49.75
C LEU A 6 51.02 22.26 -50.89
N ARG A 7 50.92 23.17 -51.87
CA ARG A 7 51.87 23.24 -53.00
C ARG A 7 53.20 23.89 -52.66
N LYS A 8 53.29 24.57 -51.52
CA LYS A 8 54.52 25.24 -51.07
C LYS A 8 55.43 24.31 -50.24
N LEU A 9 54.91 23.17 -49.79
CA LEU A 9 55.63 22.24 -48.92
C LEU A 9 56.54 21.29 -49.71
N SER A 10 57.65 20.91 -49.08
CA SER A 10 58.53 19.86 -49.59
C SER A 10 57.81 18.51 -49.64
N LYS A 11 58.22 17.62 -50.56
CA LYS A 11 57.68 16.26 -50.70
C LYS A 11 57.69 15.51 -49.36
N ASN A 12 58.74 15.66 -48.55
CA ASN A 12 58.86 15.03 -47.24
C ASN A 12 57.88 15.61 -46.21
N GLU A 13 57.63 16.92 -46.24
CA GLU A 13 56.66 17.57 -45.35
C GLU A 13 55.22 17.20 -45.74
N LEU A 14 54.96 17.08 -47.04
CA LEU A 14 53.67 16.62 -47.55
C LEU A 14 53.36 15.20 -47.06
N ILE A 15 54.36 14.31 -47.13
CA ILE A 15 54.25 12.92 -46.64
C ILE A 15 53.96 12.90 -45.13
N LYS A 16 54.69 13.69 -44.34
CA LYS A 16 54.45 13.80 -42.89
C LYS A 16 53.04 14.28 -42.57
N ASN A 17 52.55 15.30 -43.28
CA ASN A 17 51.19 15.81 -43.09
C ASN A 17 50.12 14.76 -43.47
N ILE A 18 50.33 13.98 -44.53
CA ILE A 18 49.42 12.90 -44.91
C ILE A 18 49.34 11.84 -43.81
N PHE A 19 50.48 11.39 -43.28
CA PHE A 19 50.50 10.42 -42.19
C PHE A 19 49.85 10.98 -40.91
N ALA A 20 50.20 12.19 -40.49
CA ALA A 20 49.60 12.82 -39.31
C ALA A 20 48.07 12.98 -39.44
N ASN A 21 47.57 13.34 -40.62
CA ASN A 21 46.12 13.43 -40.86
C ASN A 21 45.46 12.05 -40.84
N ARG A 22 46.12 11.02 -41.38
CA ARG A 22 45.64 9.65 -41.34
C ARG A 22 45.57 9.12 -39.92
N ASP A 23 46.61 9.34 -39.12
CA ASP A 23 46.67 8.91 -37.72
C ASP A 23 45.58 9.60 -36.89
N LYS A 24 45.36 10.90 -37.11
CA LYS A 24 44.26 11.64 -36.48
C LYS A 24 42.89 11.06 -36.83
N TYR A 25 42.67 10.66 -38.08
CA TYR A 25 41.41 10.06 -38.52
C TYR A 25 41.21 8.65 -37.94
N ILE A 26 42.28 7.85 -37.87
CA ILE A 26 42.25 6.53 -37.24
C ILE A 26 41.87 6.65 -35.75
N LEU A 27 42.51 7.56 -35.02
CA LEU A 27 42.21 7.79 -33.60
C LEU A 27 40.74 8.18 -33.37
N LEU A 28 40.21 9.08 -34.20
CA LEU A 28 38.81 9.49 -34.12
C LEU A 28 37.86 8.32 -34.38
N LEU A 29 38.14 7.51 -35.40
CA LEU A 29 37.34 6.32 -35.69
C LEU A 29 37.44 5.24 -34.60
N GLU A 30 38.60 5.07 -33.97
CA GLU A 30 38.77 4.14 -32.86
C GLU A 30 37.96 4.56 -31.64
N GLU A 31 37.97 5.86 -31.32
CA GLU A 31 37.16 6.43 -30.24
C GLU A 31 35.65 6.27 -30.51
N GLU A 32 35.20 6.59 -31.73
CA GLU A 32 33.80 6.41 -32.12
C GLU A 32 33.38 4.94 -32.07
N ASN A 33 34.21 4.03 -32.57
CA ASN A 33 33.95 2.59 -32.49
C ASN A 33 33.88 2.08 -31.04
N LYS A 34 34.70 2.63 -30.15
CA LYS A 34 34.66 2.28 -28.73
C LYS A 34 33.35 2.73 -28.11
N LEU A 35 32.94 3.97 -28.34
CA LEU A 35 31.67 4.51 -27.84
C LEU A 35 30.47 3.71 -28.37
N LEU A 36 30.46 3.40 -29.67
CA LEU A 36 29.40 2.59 -30.28
C LEU A 36 29.32 1.20 -29.65
N LYS A 37 30.45 0.54 -29.41
CA LYS A 37 30.49 -0.76 -28.73
C LYS A 37 29.93 -0.68 -27.31
N GLU A 38 30.30 0.34 -26.54
CA GLU A 38 29.75 0.56 -25.20
C GLU A 38 28.24 0.83 -25.20
N HIS A 39 27.74 1.53 -26.20
CA HIS A 39 26.30 1.74 -26.37
C HIS A 39 25.58 0.42 -26.70
N ILE A 40 26.15 -0.38 -27.61
CA ILE A 40 25.59 -1.69 -27.99
C ILE A 40 25.53 -2.62 -26.77
N THR A 41 26.59 -2.70 -25.96
CA THR A 41 26.60 -3.57 -24.78
C THR A 41 25.56 -3.14 -23.76
N LYS A 42 25.47 -1.84 -23.45
CA LYS A 42 24.44 -1.30 -22.53
C LYS A 42 23.01 -1.56 -23.03
N LEU A 43 22.78 -1.44 -24.33
CA LEU A 43 21.47 -1.74 -24.92
C LEU A 43 21.15 -3.23 -24.84
N GLN A 44 22.12 -4.11 -25.14
CA GLN A 44 21.96 -5.55 -25.02
C GLN A 44 21.65 -5.96 -23.57
N GLU A 45 22.38 -5.41 -22.58
CA GLU A 45 22.10 -5.65 -21.16
C GLU A 45 20.67 -5.26 -20.79
N LYS A 46 20.21 -4.08 -21.19
CA LYS A 46 18.82 -3.64 -20.94
C LYS A 46 17.79 -4.55 -21.59
N ILE A 47 18.03 -4.98 -22.83
CA ILE A 47 17.15 -5.92 -23.53
C ILE A 47 17.05 -7.23 -22.74
N THR A 48 18.19 -7.80 -22.34
CA THR A 48 18.19 -9.05 -21.56
C THR A 48 17.49 -8.91 -20.20
N GLU A 49 17.62 -7.77 -19.54
CA GLU A 49 16.93 -7.49 -18.28
C GLU A 49 15.41 -7.40 -18.47
N ILE A 50 14.96 -6.72 -19.53
CA ILE A 50 13.55 -6.61 -19.88
C ILE A 50 12.97 -7.98 -20.25
N GLU A 51 13.69 -8.76 -21.06
CA GLU A 51 13.28 -10.12 -21.43
C GLU A 51 13.16 -11.03 -20.20
N ARG A 52 14.09 -10.95 -19.25
CA ARG A 52 13.99 -11.68 -17.97
C ARG A 52 12.74 -11.27 -17.19
N LYS A 53 12.44 -9.98 -17.12
CA LYS A 53 11.24 -9.47 -16.45
C LYS A 53 9.97 -9.95 -17.16
N LEU A 54 9.91 -9.88 -18.49
CA LEU A 54 8.75 -10.34 -19.27
C LEU A 54 8.49 -11.84 -19.07
N LYS A 55 9.53 -12.68 -19.04
CA LYS A 55 9.41 -14.11 -18.74
C LYS A 55 8.72 -14.38 -17.40
N PHE A 56 8.94 -13.53 -16.39
CA PHE A 56 8.27 -13.67 -15.09
C PHE A 56 6.76 -13.43 -15.18
N TYR A 57 6.30 -12.57 -16.10
CA TYR A 57 4.88 -12.21 -16.25
C TYR A 57 4.14 -13.07 -17.28
N GLU A 58 4.84 -13.59 -18.28
CA GLU A 58 4.27 -14.41 -19.36
C GLU A 58 4.37 -15.92 -19.12
N ASN A 59 5.03 -16.38 -18.05
CA ASN A 59 5.14 -17.80 -17.75
C ASN A 59 3.73 -18.41 -17.51
N PRO A 60 3.38 -19.56 -18.12
CA PRO A 60 2.10 -20.26 -17.92
C PRO A 60 1.73 -20.52 -16.45
N HIS A 61 2.71 -20.66 -15.56
CA HIS A 61 2.51 -20.87 -14.13
C HIS A 61 2.42 -19.57 -13.31
N THR A 62 2.47 -18.40 -13.96
CA THR A 62 2.28 -17.11 -13.29
C THR A 62 0.80 -16.96 -12.92
N PRO A 63 0.45 -16.66 -11.65
CA PRO A 63 -0.93 -16.48 -11.27
C PRO A 63 -1.59 -15.33 -12.05
N SER A 64 -2.88 -15.47 -12.38
CA SER A 64 -3.63 -14.55 -13.26
C SER A 64 -3.69 -13.09 -12.77
N SER A 65 -3.48 -12.86 -11.47
CA SER A 65 -3.39 -11.53 -10.87
C SER A 65 -2.07 -10.81 -11.18
N LYS A 66 -1.01 -11.56 -11.48
CA LYS A 66 0.31 -11.04 -11.84
C LYS A 66 0.59 -11.14 -13.34
N GLN A 67 -0.17 -11.94 -14.08
CA GLN A 67 -0.04 -12.01 -15.53
C GLN A 67 -0.34 -10.65 -16.17
N GLN A 68 0.51 -10.25 -17.11
CA GLN A 68 0.26 -9.09 -17.93
C GLN A 68 -0.91 -9.42 -18.87
N LYS A 69 -2.12 -9.03 -18.46
CA LYS A 69 -3.30 -9.17 -19.31
C LYS A 69 -3.03 -8.32 -20.55
N ARG A 70 -2.79 -8.97 -21.70
CA ARG A 70 -2.96 -8.31 -23.00
C ARG A 70 -4.32 -7.66 -22.90
N ASN A 71 -4.38 -6.33 -23.11
CA ASN A 71 -5.63 -5.60 -23.11
C ASN A 71 -6.60 -6.42 -23.94
N THR A 72 -7.49 -7.16 -23.26
CA THR A 72 -8.68 -7.68 -23.89
C THR A 72 -9.31 -6.42 -24.42
N GLU A 73 -9.30 -6.28 -25.74
CA GLU A 73 -10.16 -5.34 -26.44
C GLU A 73 -11.44 -5.28 -25.62
N LYS A 74 -11.77 -4.09 -25.13
CA LYS A 74 -13.05 -3.89 -24.46
C LYS A 74 -14.05 -4.39 -25.48
N LYS A 75 -14.51 -5.64 -25.33
CA LYS A 75 -15.69 -6.13 -26.02
C LYS A 75 -16.69 -5.05 -25.68
N GLU A 76 -17.13 -4.31 -26.71
CA GLU A 76 -18.14 -3.28 -26.59
C GLU A 76 -19.13 -3.81 -25.56
N GLU A 77 -19.23 -3.10 -24.43
CA GLU A 77 -20.08 -3.53 -23.33
C GLU A 77 -21.46 -3.69 -23.96
N ASP A 78 -21.82 -4.95 -24.17
CA ASP A 78 -23.12 -5.37 -24.61
C ASP A 78 -24.03 -4.90 -23.47
N ASN A 79 -24.55 -3.68 -23.59
CA ASN A 79 -25.29 -2.94 -22.55
C ASN A 79 -26.54 -3.71 -22.08
N ASN A 80 -26.82 -4.86 -22.69
CA ASN A 80 -27.92 -5.77 -22.39
C ASN A 80 -27.52 -7.03 -21.63
N LYS A 81 -26.25 -7.22 -21.22
CA LYS A 81 -25.90 -8.33 -20.32
C LYS A 81 -26.14 -7.91 -18.87
N PRO A 82 -26.99 -8.61 -18.11
CA PRO A 82 -27.16 -8.33 -16.69
C PRO A 82 -25.80 -8.52 -16.02
N ARG A 83 -25.26 -7.44 -15.45
CA ARG A 83 -24.08 -7.48 -14.59
C ARG A 83 -24.31 -8.59 -13.57
N PHE A 84 -23.37 -9.53 -13.48
CA PHE A 84 -23.36 -10.60 -12.46
C PHE A 84 -23.84 -10.02 -11.14
N PRO A 85 -24.87 -10.57 -10.47
CA PRO A 85 -25.61 -9.86 -9.45
C PRO A 85 -24.63 -9.39 -8.39
N GLY A 86 -24.39 -8.07 -8.41
CA GLY A 86 -23.64 -7.42 -7.37
C GLY A 86 -24.39 -7.57 -6.05
N LYS A 87 -23.79 -7.08 -4.98
CA LYS A 87 -24.48 -6.96 -3.70
C LYS A 87 -25.83 -6.25 -3.93
N PRO A 88 -26.96 -6.78 -3.44
CA PRO A 88 -28.27 -6.18 -3.69
C PRO A 88 -28.30 -4.72 -3.27
N GLU A 89 -29.07 -3.93 -4.00
CA GLU A 89 -29.25 -2.50 -3.72
C GLU A 89 -29.80 -2.33 -2.29
N GLY A 90 -29.18 -1.44 -1.50
CA GLY A 90 -29.50 -1.27 -0.07
C GLY A 90 -28.74 -2.18 0.89
N SER A 91 -27.85 -3.05 0.41
CA SER A 91 -27.00 -3.85 1.30
C SER A 91 -25.85 -3.01 1.87
N SER A 92 -25.97 -2.60 3.14
CA SER A 92 -24.94 -1.82 3.86
C SER A 92 -23.56 -2.48 3.74
N GLY A 93 -22.64 -1.85 3.00
CA GLY A 93 -21.23 -2.26 2.96
C GLY A 93 -20.72 -2.39 4.40
N GLY A 94 -19.90 -3.41 4.69
CA GLY A 94 -19.31 -3.61 6.03
C GLY A 94 -18.20 -2.60 6.35
N GLY A 95 -18.36 -1.35 5.93
CA GLY A 95 -17.44 -0.27 6.26
C GLY A 95 -17.71 0.24 7.68
N ILE A 96 -16.65 0.66 8.35
CA ILE A 96 -16.77 1.37 9.63
C ILE A 96 -17.20 2.81 9.33
N GLU A 97 -18.27 3.27 9.98
CA GLU A 97 -18.62 4.69 9.96
C GLU A 97 -17.54 5.48 10.71
N ILE A 98 -16.81 6.34 10.01
CA ILE A 98 -15.78 7.17 10.63
C ILE A 98 -16.47 8.18 11.55
N PRO A 99 -16.17 8.18 12.87
CA PRO A 99 -16.79 9.11 13.80
C PRO A 99 -16.40 10.55 13.46
N LYS A 100 -17.26 11.49 13.85
CA LYS A 100 -16.95 12.92 13.72
C LYS A 100 -15.71 13.25 14.59
N PRO A 101 -14.75 14.03 14.07
CA PRO A 101 -13.56 14.38 14.83
C PRO A 101 -13.92 15.25 16.04
N VAL A 102 -13.30 14.96 17.18
CA VAL A 102 -13.50 15.70 18.43
C VAL A 102 -12.84 17.08 18.38
N ARG A 103 -11.66 17.16 17.74
CA ARG A 103 -10.93 18.41 17.51
C ARG A 103 -10.47 18.49 16.06
N ILE A 104 -10.47 19.70 15.50
CA ILE A 104 -9.91 20.00 14.18
C ILE A 104 -8.73 20.95 14.41
N GLU A 105 -7.56 20.55 13.96
CA GLU A 105 -6.34 21.36 14.03
C GLU A 105 -5.96 21.84 12.62
N GLU A 106 -5.84 23.16 12.46
CA GLU A 106 -5.43 23.77 11.20
C GLU A 106 -3.92 23.96 11.15
N HIS A 107 -3.26 23.28 10.22
CA HIS A 107 -1.82 23.42 10.01
C HIS A 107 -1.56 24.35 8.81
N LYS A 108 -1.36 25.65 9.09
CA LYS A 108 -1.10 26.68 8.08
C LYS A 108 0.40 26.95 7.93
N LEU A 109 0.78 27.38 6.73
CA LEU A 109 2.14 27.81 6.43
C LEU A 109 2.14 29.30 6.10
N TYR A 110 2.97 30.07 6.82
CA TYR A 110 3.00 31.54 6.70
C TYR A 110 4.07 32.05 5.74
N VAL A 111 5.09 31.25 5.45
CA VAL A 111 6.21 31.61 4.59
C VAL A 111 6.51 30.47 3.62
N CYS A 112 6.77 30.82 2.36
CA CYS A 112 7.12 29.83 1.34
C CYS A 112 8.49 29.23 1.66
N PRO A 113 8.62 27.91 1.83
CA PRO A 113 9.88 27.28 2.20
C PRO A 113 10.91 27.31 1.07
N ILE A 114 10.48 27.61 -0.16
CA ILE A 114 11.34 27.68 -1.34
C ILE A 114 11.75 29.12 -1.64
N SER A 115 10.81 30.08 -1.59
CA SER A 115 11.06 31.47 -1.99
C SER A 115 11.24 32.43 -0.82
N GLY A 116 10.95 32.02 0.42
CA GLY A 116 11.03 32.86 1.62
C GLY A 116 10.00 33.98 1.72
N LYS A 117 9.09 34.11 0.75
CA LYS A 117 8.04 35.14 0.74
C LYS A 117 6.87 34.75 1.64
N SER A 118 6.18 35.74 2.20
CA SER A 118 4.95 35.53 2.98
C SER A 118 3.85 34.91 2.11
N LEU A 119 3.18 33.90 2.64
CA LEU A 119 2.02 33.27 2.02
C LEU A 119 0.74 33.97 2.50
N GLY A 120 -0.24 34.10 1.59
CA GLY A 120 -1.57 34.62 1.89
C GLY A 120 -2.53 33.52 2.33
N GLU A 121 -3.82 33.69 2.03
CA GLU A 121 -4.85 32.71 2.39
C GLU A 121 -4.70 31.37 1.64
N PRO A 122 -5.00 30.24 2.30
CA PRO A 122 -4.92 28.92 1.68
C PRO A 122 -6.00 28.73 0.61
N ILE A 123 -5.59 28.23 -0.55
CA ILE A 123 -6.50 28.00 -1.70
C ILE A 123 -7.25 26.66 -1.57
N ALA A 124 -6.65 25.66 -0.91
CA ALA A 124 -7.21 24.33 -0.72
C ALA A 124 -6.61 23.63 0.51
N TYR A 125 -7.26 22.57 0.99
CA TYR A 125 -6.76 21.73 2.07
C TYR A 125 -7.05 20.24 1.83
N ARG A 126 -6.32 19.37 2.53
CA ARG A 126 -6.55 17.93 2.60
C ARG A 126 -6.89 17.54 4.03
N THR A 127 -7.90 16.68 4.20
CA THR A 127 -8.31 16.20 5.53
C THR A 127 -7.61 14.89 5.87
N LYS A 128 -7.10 14.76 7.09
CA LYS A 128 -6.61 13.49 7.65
C LYS A 128 -7.21 13.33 9.05
N ILE A 129 -7.94 12.25 9.29
CA ILE A 129 -8.54 11.92 10.59
C ILE A 129 -7.68 10.86 11.25
N VAL A 130 -7.28 11.07 12.50
CA VAL A 130 -6.54 10.11 13.33
C VAL A 130 -7.46 9.67 14.47
N ILE A 131 -7.72 8.37 14.57
CA ILE A 131 -8.52 7.76 15.63
C ILE A 131 -7.55 7.01 16.53
N ASP A 132 -7.42 7.45 17.77
CA ASP A 132 -6.53 6.85 18.77
C ASP A 132 -7.34 6.00 19.75
N PHE A 133 -6.81 4.84 20.14
CA PHE A 133 -7.43 3.95 21.12
C PHE A 133 -6.61 4.02 22.42
N PRO A 134 -7.23 4.09 23.61
CA PRO A 134 -6.47 4.11 24.85
C PRO A 134 -5.67 2.81 25.04
N ASP A 135 -4.41 2.93 25.50
CA ASP A 135 -3.43 1.83 25.60
C ASP A 135 -3.76 0.74 26.63
N LYS A 136 -4.78 0.90 27.48
CA LYS A 136 -5.12 -0.10 28.50
C LYS A 136 -6.27 -0.99 28.04
N PRO A 137 -6.11 -2.33 28.07
CA PRO A 137 -7.22 -3.23 27.78
C PRO A 137 -8.30 -3.10 28.84
N ILE A 138 -9.55 -3.31 28.43
CA ILE A 138 -10.69 -3.38 29.35
C ILE A 138 -10.53 -4.67 30.17
N GLU A 139 -10.32 -4.53 31.48
CA GLU A 139 -10.28 -5.67 32.40
C GLU A 139 -11.69 -5.96 32.94
N VAL A 140 -12.15 -7.18 32.76
CA VAL A 140 -13.43 -7.67 33.29
C VAL A 140 -13.12 -8.62 34.45
N ILE A 141 -13.55 -8.25 35.66
CA ILE A 141 -13.33 -9.04 36.88
C ILE A 141 -14.68 -9.60 37.36
N GLU A 142 -14.80 -10.93 37.38
CA GLU A 142 -15.96 -11.64 37.96
C GLU A 142 -15.66 -12.01 39.42
N HIS A 143 -16.55 -11.63 40.34
CA HIS A 143 -16.40 -11.90 41.77
C HIS A 143 -17.39 -12.99 42.23
N HIS A 144 -16.88 -14.15 42.64
CA HIS A 144 -17.70 -15.18 43.31
C HIS A 144 -17.60 -15.05 44.83
N ILE A 145 -18.72 -14.76 45.49
CA ILE A 145 -18.83 -14.72 46.95
C ILE A 145 -19.52 -16.01 47.40
N MET A 146 -18.82 -16.81 48.23
CA MET A 146 -19.31 -18.12 48.68
C MET A 146 -20.10 -18.00 49.97
N GLN A 147 -21.19 -18.77 50.07
CA GLN A 147 -22.04 -18.85 51.25
C GLN A 147 -21.79 -20.16 52.01
N TYR A 148 -21.88 -20.10 53.34
CA TYR A 148 -21.69 -21.26 54.21
C TYR A 148 -22.75 -21.30 55.29
N ILE A 149 -23.11 -22.49 55.77
CA ILE A 149 -24.01 -22.63 56.90
C ILE A 149 -23.19 -22.78 58.18
N SER A 150 -23.43 -21.91 59.15
CA SER A 150 -22.81 -21.98 60.46
C SER A 150 -23.24 -23.28 61.17
N PRO A 151 -22.30 -24.13 61.62
CA PRO A 151 -22.65 -25.40 62.27
C PRO A 151 -23.20 -25.21 63.70
N VAL A 152 -22.99 -24.03 64.28
CA VAL A 152 -23.39 -23.71 65.66
C VAL A 152 -24.75 -23.04 65.69
N THR A 153 -25.01 -22.13 64.74
CA THR A 153 -26.26 -21.36 64.70
C THR A 153 -27.23 -21.83 63.61
N GLY A 154 -26.74 -22.56 62.59
CA GLY A 154 -27.52 -23.03 61.45
C GLY A 154 -27.79 -21.98 60.37
N GLU A 155 -27.28 -20.76 60.52
CA GLU A 155 -27.56 -19.63 59.61
C GLU A 155 -26.59 -19.56 58.44
N ILE A 156 -27.04 -19.03 57.31
CA ILE A 156 -26.20 -18.78 56.13
C ILE A 156 -25.36 -17.52 56.36
N ILE A 157 -24.05 -17.67 56.25
CA ILE A 157 -23.06 -16.60 56.41
C ILE A 157 -22.17 -16.47 55.17
N GLU A 158 -21.73 -15.25 54.91
CA GLU A 158 -20.86 -14.88 53.80
C GLU A 158 -19.66 -14.05 54.30
N PRO A 159 -18.51 -14.08 53.61
CA PRO A 159 -17.40 -13.19 53.92
C PRO A 159 -17.74 -11.73 53.54
N ILE A 160 -17.32 -10.78 54.39
CA ILE A 160 -17.50 -9.36 54.10
C ILE A 160 -16.46 -8.91 53.07
N VAL A 161 -16.89 -8.66 51.84
CA VAL A 161 -15.99 -8.26 50.73
C VAL A 161 -16.25 -6.81 50.33
N HIS A 162 -15.19 -6.01 50.20
CA HIS A 162 -15.26 -4.61 49.81
C HIS A 162 -15.01 -4.49 48.30
N LEU A 163 -16.06 -4.67 47.50
CA LEU A 163 -15.99 -4.54 46.04
C LEU A 163 -16.20 -3.08 45.60
N PRO A 164 -15.53 -2.62 44.52
CA PRO A 164 -15.79 -1.30 43.97
C PRO A 164 -17.23 -1.23 43.43
N MET A 165 -18.00 -0.26 43.91
CA MET A 165 -19.42 -0.12 43.59
C MET A 165 -19.61 0.38 42.14
N LEU A 166 -19.77 -0.52 41.17
CA LEU A 166 -20.13 -0.20 39.79
C LEU A 166 -21.38 -0.98 39.36
N MET A 167 -22.44 -0.21 39.06
CA MET A 167 -23.75 -0.54 38.47
C MET A 167 -23.93 -2.00 38.02
N MET A 168 -24.60 -2.83 38.83
CA MET A 168 -24.95 -4.21 38.44
C MET A 168 -25.98 -4.21 37.32
N ALA A 169 -25.53 -4.42 36.07
CA ALA A 169 -26.39 -4.77 34.96
C ALA A 169 -26.68 -6.29 35.03
N ASN A 170 -27.81 -6.66 35.62
CA ASN A 170 -28.27 -8.04 35.69
C ASN A 170 -28.59 -8.57 34.28
N ILE A 171 -27.65 -9.30 33.69
CA ILE A 171 -27.90 -10.07 32.47
C ILE A 171 -27.35 -11.48 32.66
N ARG A 172 -28.23 -12.44 32.34
CA ARG A 172 -28.03 -13.84 31.91
C ARG A 172 -28.30 -14.89 32.98
N HIS A 173 -28.76 -16.11 32.68
CA HIS A 173 -29.39 -16.71 31.51
C HIS A 173 -29.99 -18.07 31.97
N LYS A 174 -30.96 -18.60 31.19
CA LYS A 174 -31.68 -19.88 31.37
C LYS A 174 -30.81 -21.14 31.43
N ARG A 175 -31.18 -22.07 32.33
CA ARG A 175 -31.49 -23.51 32.09
C ARG A 175 -32.07 -24.10 33.38
N LEU A 176 -33.12 -24.93 33.37
CA LEU A 176 -33.11 -26.35 32.99
C LEU A 176 -34.46 -26.78 32.39
N LYS A 177 -34.45 -27.80 31.53
CA LYS A 177 -35.63 -28.50 31.04
C LYS A 177 -35.88 -29.71 31.94
N GLU A 178 -37.03 -29.76 32.60
CA GLU A 178 -37.88 -30.91 33.01
C GLU A 178 -39.26 -30.22 33.22
N ASP A 179 -40.40 -30.60 32.62
CA ASP A 179 -41.09 -31.89 32.62
C ASP A 179 -41.96 -32.07 31.37
N ASP A 180 -41.96 -33.28 30.82
CA ASP A 180 -42.99 -33.82 29.95
C ASP A 180 -44.27 -34.06 30.77
N ASN A 181 -45.17 -33.07 30.86
CA ASN A 181 -46.53 -33.28 31.35
C ASN A 181 -47.46 -33.58 30.17
N PHE A 182 -47.57 -34.87 29.87
CA PHE A 182 -48.62 -35.47 29.07
C PHE A 182 -49.97 -35.34 29.81
N SER A 183 -50.87 -34.49 29.31
CA SER A 183 -52.27 -34.43 29.75
C SER A 183 -53.08 -35.51 29.03
N PRO A 184 -53.80 -36.41 29.72
CA PRO A 184 -54.78 -37.25 29.06
C PRO A 184 -55.98 -36.37 28.67
N ARG A 185 -56.39 -36.45 27.40
CA ARG A 185 -57.71 -35.95 26.99
C ARG A 185 -58.77 -36.88 27.55
N SER A 186 -59.80 -36.27 28.13
CA SER A 186 -61.10 -36.84 28.51
C SER A 186 -61.76 -37.62 27.37
#